data_AF-A0A7W5ZYI2-F1
#
_entry.id   AF-A0A7W5ZYI2-F1
#
_cell.length_a   1.000
_cell.length_b   1.000
_cell.length_c   1.000
_cell.angle_alpha   90.00
_cell.angle_beta   90.00
_cell.angle_gamma   90.00
#
_symmetry.space_group_name_H-M   'P 1'
#
loop_
_entity.id
_entity.type
_entity.pdbx_description
1 polymer ?
#
loop_
_entity_poly.entity_id
_entity_poly.type
_entity_poly.pdbx_seq_one_letter_code
_entity_poly.pdbx_strand_id
1 'polypeptide(L)'
;MVPEEKKLGAMQNESTIRRLHVPVLRPEDVIHHLGSPTHWQPGRSAKSVADLWFSANGLPSSVKSAFDHDFAFKGAALVDAFFERPVDLGDGQRPSQTDLMAILRLDGRLGVLAVEAKVDETFGPTVQEWLSEAKGDATARPARLERLCRILDLDPATVGTIRYQLIHRTASAVIEAQRYCARDAAMIVQSFCPKRSWFDDYRAFAEAMGFPDAPVGTISTAKVCDGVSLRIGWVAEPSGGPVKRLGTARTVPSLTELGRAQLSKSFFMRDMLYSEVAMIHGLNNAPDDPELAIKAGKRLCEELLEPLQEQWGRIAIRSAYRSSEVNGFCNQMQRKKKAGYTCASNESNYAGHIWDRLDSDGRMGAMACVVVPSFWAKHQEPGDWRILARWVHEHLPYSTLYFFPTYWAFNIGWHERPERTIKSYAEPAGLFTP
;
A
#
# COMPACT_ATOMS: atom_id res chain seq x y z
N MET A 1 40.54 -33.91 31.12
CA MET A 1 39.80 -33.96 29.84
C MET A 1 38.33 -33.68 30.12
N VAL A 2 37.87 -32.45 29.91
CA VAL A 2 36.46 -32.17 29.57
C VAL A 2 36.44 -30.92 28.67
N PRO A 3 36.53 -31.07 27.34
CA PRO A 3 36.27 -29.99 26.41
C PRO A 3 35.08 -30.37 25.53
N GLU A 4 33.84 -30.09 25.92
CA GLU A 4 32.72 -30.31 24.97
C GLU A 4 31.45 -29.47 25.18
N GLU A 5 31.19 -28.88 26.35
CA GLU A 5 29.91 -28.19 26.56
C GLU A 5 29.83 -26.76 25.99
N LYS A 6 30.96 -26.05 25.83
CA LYS A 6 30.95 -24.68 25.30
C LYS A 6 30.74 -24.57 23.79
N LYS A 7 30.90 -25.66 23.02
CA LYS A 7 30.65 -25.66 21.56
C LYS A 7 29.19 -25.97 21.21
N LEU A 8 28.42 -26.60 22.10
CA LEU A 8 27.02 -26.94 21.83
C LEU A 8 26.07 -25.74 21.91
N GLY A 9 26.38 -24.73 22.75
CA GLY A 9 25.55 -23.53 22.90
C GLY A 9 25.60 -22.55 21.72
N ALA A 10 26.67 -22.60 20.92
CA ALA A 10 26.83 -21.72 19.74
C ALA A 10 26.11 -22.27 18.49
N MET A 11 26.00 -23.60 18.35
CA MET A 11 25.31 -24.23 17.22
C MET A 11 23.77 -24.17 17.31
N GLN A 12 23.21 -23.90 18.49
CA GLN A 12 21.75 -23.84 18.66
C GLN A 12 21.10 -22.53 18.17
N ASN A 13 21.89 -21.46 17.97
CA ASN A 13 21.35 -20.16 17.53
C ASN A 13 21.29 -19.96 16.00
N GLU A 14 21.94 -20.81 15.20
CA GLU A 14 21.92 -20.69 13.73
C GLU A 14 20.71 -21.37 13.07
N SER A 15 20.00 -22.25 13.77
CA SER A 15 18.99 -23.14 13.19
C SER A 15 17.53 -22.71 13.39
N THR A 16 17.27 -21.65 14.15
CA THR A 16 15.90 -21.23 14.48
C THR A 16 15.42 -20.05 13.64
N ILE A 17 14.42 -20.30 12.78
CA ILE A 17 13.68 -19.24 12.10
C ILE A 17 12.87 -18.48 13.17
N ARG A 18 13.24 -17.23 13.46
CA ARG A 18 12.58 -16.41 14.51
C ARG A 18 11.10 -16.16 14.25
N ARG A 19 10.68 -16.15 12.97
CA ARG A 19 9.28 -15.97 12.55
C ARG A 19 9.04 -16.73 11.25
N LEU A 20 8.05 -17.63 11.24
CA LEU A 20 7.62 -18.28 10.01
C LEU A 20 7.06 -17.25 9.03
N HIS A 21 7.45 -17.37 7.76
CA HIS A 21 6.86 -16.58 6.70
C HIS A 21 5.47 -17.12 6.37
N VAL A 22 4.49 -16.22 6.28
CA VAL A 22 3.11 -16.55 5.92
C VAL A 22 2.83 -15.95 4.55
N PRO A 23 2.17 -16.68 3.64
CA PRO A 23 1.78 -16.14 2.34
C PRO A 23 0.92 -14.89 2.47
N VAL A 24 1.28 -13.86 1.71
CA VAL A 24 0.51 -12.61 1.58
C VAL A 24 -0.52 -12.84 0.46
N LEU A 25 -1.82 -12.70 0.74
CA LEU A 25 -2.88 -13.07 -0.20
C LEU A 25 -3.39 -11.87 -1.02
N ARG A 26 -3.14 -10.67 -0.52
CA ARG A 26 -3.46 -9.38 -1.14
C ARG A 26 -2.41 -8.34 -0.72
N PRO A 27 -2.19 -7.27 -1.50
CA PRO A 27 -1.17 -6.26 -1.18
C PRO A 27 -1.25 -5.74 0.26
N GLU A 28 -2.45 -5.56 0.79
CA GLU A 28 -2.70 -5.00 2.12
C GLU A 28 -2.15 -5.87 3.26
N ASP A 29 -1.97 -7.18 3.07
CA ASP A 29 -1.44 -8.03 4.14
C ASP A 29 0.03 -7.69 4.47
N VAL A 30 0.73 -6.96 3.57
CA VAL A 30 2.08 -6.41 3.81
C VAL A 30 2.09 -5.42 4.98
N ILE A 31 0.97 -4.75 5.31
CA ILE A 31 0.88 -3.75 6.38
C ILE A 31 1.37 -4.31 7.73
N HIS A 32 1.11 -5.59 8.00
CA HIS A 32 1.51 -6.25 9.26
C HIS A 32 3.01 -6.53 9.36
N HIS A 33 3.75 -6.34 8.27
CA HIS A 33 5.19 -6.53 8.19
C HIS A 33 5.95 -5.20 8.23
N LEU A 34 5.28 -4.07 7.98
CA LEU A 34 5.88 -2.74 8.02
C LEU A 34 6.26 -2.36 9.46
N GLY A 35 7.33 -1.56 9.58
CA GLY A 35 7.70 -0.95 10.86
C GLY A 35 6.63 -0.01 11.44
N SER A 36 5.73 0.51 10.59
CA SER A 36 4.54 1.26 10.99
C SER A 36 3.46 1.14 9.90
N PRO A 37 2.17 0.98 10.25
CA PRO A 37 1.08 0.97 9.27
C PRO A 37 0.94 2.30 8.53
N THR A 38 1.48 3.40 9.07
CA THR A 38 1.49 4.71 8.41
C THR A 38 2.38 4.77 7.17
N HIS A 39 3.27 3.79 6.97
CA HIS A 39 4.08 3.69 5.76
C HIS A 39 3.25 3.23 4.54
N TRP A 40 2.12 2.56 4.77
CA TRP A 40 1.21 2.15 3.72
C TRP A 40 0.29 3.32 3.31
N GLN A 41 0.77 4.11 2.35
CA GLN A 41 0.05 5.26 1.80
C GLN A 41 0.20 5.29 0.28
N PRO A 42 -0.82 5.76 -0.46
CA PRO A 42 -0.64 6.10 -1.86
C PRO A 42 0.54 7.06 -2.01
N GLY A 43 1.46 6.67 -2.88
CA GLY A 43 2.63 7.46 -3.16
C GLY A 43 3.81 7.30 -2.22
N ARG A 44 3.81 6.28 -1.37
CA ARG A 44 5.00 5.83 -0.62
C ARG A 44 5.57 4.56 -1.25
N SER A 45 6.86 4.36 -1.06
CA SER A 45 7.63 3.21 -1.59
C SER A 45 7.00 1.86 -1.23
N ALA A 46 6.72 1.62 0.05
CA ALA A 46 6.17 0.36 0.54
C ALA A 46 4.89 -0.08 -0.19
N LYS A 47 3.94 0.84 -0.38
CA LYS A 47 2.71 0.54 -1.13
C LYS A 47 3.01 0.38 -2.63
N SER A 48 3.85 1.24 -3.20
CA SER A 48 4.14 1.24 -4.64
C SER A 48 4.80 -0.05 -5.10
N VAL A 49 5.77 -0.56 -4.34
CA VAL A 49 6.43 -1.84 -4.63
C VAL A 49 5.48 -3.01 -4.44
N ALA A 50 4.67 -3.01 -3.38
CA ALA A 50 3.67 -4.04 -3.16
C ALA A 50 2.64 -4.12 -4.30
N ASP A 51 2.03 -2.99 -4.67
CA ASP A 51 1.05 -2.93 -5.76
C ASP A 51 1.64 -3.43 -7.08
N LEU A 52 2.84 -2.97 -7.45
CA LEU A 52 3.48 -3.34 -8.71
C LEU A 52 3.80 -4.84 -8.78
N TRP A 53 4.42 -5.38 -7.73
CA TRP A 53 4.83 -6.78 -7.70
C TRP A 53 3.62 -7.72 -7.58
N PHE A 54 2.57 -7.35 -6.85
CA PHE A 54 1.31 -8.11 -6.84
C PHE A 54 0.60 -8.09 -8.18
N SER A 55 0.56 -6.94 -8.86
CA SER A 55 -0.05 -6.81 -10.18
C SER A 55 0.69 -7.64 -11.23
N ALA A 56 2.03 -7.63 -11.18
CA ALA A 56 2.86 -8.45 -12.06
C ALA A 56 2.75 -9.96 -11.75
N ASN A 57 2.53 -10.30 -10.48
CA ASN A 57 2.57 -11.67 -9.95
C ASN A 57 3.80 -12.44 -10.46
N GLY A 58 4.95 -11.77 -10.40
CA GLY A 58 6.19 -12.15 -11.06
C GLY A 58 7.18 -10.98 -11.05
N LEU A 59 8.29 -11.11 -11.77
CA LEU A 59 9.20 -9.96 -11.95
C LEU A 59 8.50 -8.86 -12.77
N PRO A 60 8.47 -7.61 -12.28
CA PRO A 60 8.00 -6.46 -13.06
C PRO A 60 8.80 -6.31 -14.36
N SER A 61 8.17 -5.75 -15.41
CA SER A 61 8.80 -5.60 -16.73
C SER A 61 10.09 -4.79 -16.68
N SER A 62 10.11 -3.74 -15.87
CA SER A 62 11.28 -2.88 -15.64
C SER A 62 12.48 -3.65 -15.07
N VAL A 63 12.24 -4.54 -14.10
CA VAL A 63 13.26 -5.41 -13.49
C VAL A 63 13.72 -6.48 -14.47
N LYS A 64 12.80 -7.07 -15.24
CA LYS A 64 13.15 -8.02 -16.32
C LYS A 64 14.07 -7.38 -17.35
N SER A 65 13.73 -6.19 -17.84
CA SER A 65 14.56 -5.46 -18.79
C SER A 65 15.94 -5.10 -18.23
N ALA A 66 16.04 -4.81 -16.93
CA ALA A 66 17.32 -4.56 -16.29
C ALA A 66 18.24 -5.80 -16.26
N PHE A 67 17.66 -7.00 -16.33
CA PHE A 67 18.38 -8.27 -16.33
C PHE A 67 18.76 -8.79 -17.72
N ASP A 68 18.15 -8.29 -18.79
CA ASP A 68 18.31 -8.83 -20.15
C ASP A 68 19.76 -8.81 -20.67
N HIS A 69 20.59 -7.89 -20.14
CA HIS A 69 21.99 -7.70 -20.54
C HIS A 69 23.00 -8.44 -19.65
N ASP A 70 22.60 -9.01 -18.50
CA ASP A 70 23.50 -9.78 -17.65
C ASP A 70 23.37 -11.28 -17.94
N PHE A 71 24.50 -11.95 -18.16
CA PHE A 71 24.53 -13.35 -18.55
C PHE A 71 23.89 -14.29 -17.50
N ALA A 72 24.01 -14.01 -16.21
CA ALA A 72 23.48 -14.86 -15.14
C ALA A 72 22.01 -14.58 -14.84
N PHE A 73 21.58 -13.31 -14.95
CA PHE A 73 20.21 -12.88 -14.64
C PHE A 73 19.27 -12.88 -15.85
N LYS A 74 19.79 -12.96 -17.08
CA LYS A 74 18.97 -13.07 -18.28
C LYS A 74 18.03 -14.26 -18.19
N GLY A 75 16.73 -14.01 -18.39
CA GLY A 75 15.69 -15.04 -18.29
C GLY A 75 15.36 -15.48 -16.86
N ALA A 76 15.80 -14.73 -15.84
CA ALA A 76 15.44 -14.99 -14.45
C ALA A 76 13.91 -15.07 -14.28
N ALA A 77 13.47 -16.02 -13.46
CA ALA A 77 12.07 -16.18 -13.08
C ALA A 77 11.91 -16.04 -11.57
N LEU A 78 10.83 -15.38 -11.14
CA LEU A 78 10.49 -15.30 -9.72
C LEU A 78 10.08 -16.69 -9.21
N VAL A 79 10.72 -17.16 -8.13
CA VAL A 79 10.35 -18.40 -7.42
C VAL A 79 9.55 -18.06 -6.18
N ASP A 80 10.04 -17.11 -5.38
CA ASP A 80 9.38 -16.65 -4.16
C ASP A 80 9.77 -15.20 -3.86
N ALA A 81 9.00 -14.50 -3.03
CA ALA A 81 9.31 -13.16 -2.58
C ALA A 81 8.77 -12.85 -1.19
N PHE A 82 9.54 -12.07 -0.43
CA PHE A 82 9.24 -11.65 0.92
C PHE A 82 9.24 -10.13 0.99
N PHE A 83 8.08 -9.54 1.24
CA PHE A 83 8.02 -8.13 1.61
C PHE A 83 8.60 -7.94 3.00
N GLU A 84 9.27 -6.80 3.20
CA GLU A 84 9.70 -6.36 4.52
C GLU A 84 10.53 -7.45 5.23
N ARG A 85 11.52 -8.00 4.52
CA ARG A 85 12.35 -9.12 4.98
C ARG A 85 13.38 -8.63 6.01
N PRO A 86 13.28 -9.03 7.28
CA PRO A 86 14.36 -8.82 8.23
C PRO A 86 15.53 -9.76 7.90
N VAL A 87 16.71 -9.19 7.73
CA VAL A 87 17.98 -9.88 7.53
C VAL A 87 18.87 -9.60 8.73
N ASP A 88 19.22 -10.67 9.45
CA ASP A 88 20.18 -10.61 10.54
C ASP A 88 21.56 -10.29 9.94
N LEU A 89 22.23 -9.29 10.50
CA LEU A 89 23.56 -8.85 10.05
C LEU A 89 24.70 -9.53 10.82
N GLY A 90 24.38 -10.50 11.69
CA GLY A 90 25.36 -11.35 12.37
C GLY A 90 26.05 -10.71 13.57
N ASP A 91 25.43 -9.70 14.17
CA ASP A 91 25.98 -8.94 15.31
C ASP A 91 25.03 -8.81 16.50
N GLY A 92 23.87 -9.49 16.46
CA GLY A 92 22.89 -9.48 17.54
C GLY A 92 22.13 -8.15 17.71
N GLN A 93 22.39 -7.15 16.87
CA GLN A 93 21.66 -5.89 16.89
C GLN A 93 20.39 -5.97 16.02
N ARG A 94 19.68 -4.84 15.88
CA ARG A 94 18.48 -4.75 15.05
C ARG A 94 18.81 -5.17 13.60
N PRO A 95 18.00 -6.05 12.97
CA PRO A 95 18.23 -6.52 11.61
C PRO A 95 18.05 -5.40 10.58
N SER A 96 18.60 -5.61 9.38
CA SER A 96 18.26 -4.82 8.18
C SER A 96 16.90 -5.27 7.66
N GLN A 97 16.01 -4.34 7.39
CA GLN A 97 14.64 -4.59 6.93
C GLN A 97 14.42 -4.37 5.41
N THR A 98 14.79 -5.29 4.51
CA THR A 98 14.71 -5.04 3.05
C THR A 98 13.26 -4.97 2.55
N ASP A 99 12.91 -3.95 1.76
CA ASP A 99 11.52 -3.72 1.31
C ASP A 99 10.93 -4.92 0.57
N LEU A 100 11.72 -5.55 -0.29
CA LEU A 100 11.39 -6.83 -0.92
C LEU A 100 12.65 -7.68 -1.13
N MET A 101 12.60 -8.95 -0.71
CA MET A 101 13.62 -9.96 -0.98
C MET A 101 13.03 -11.04 -1.87
N ALA A 102 13.56 -11.22 -3.08
CA ALA A 102 13.09 -12.19 -4.06
C ALA A 102 14.09 -13.33 -4.25
N ILE A 103 13.58 -14.55 -4.32
CA ILE A 103 14.31 -15.75 -4.71
C ILE A 103 14.03 -16.00 -6.19
N LEU A 104 15.09 -16.09 -6.97
CA LEU A 104 15.02 -16.22 -8.42
C LEU A 104 15.52 -17.59 -8.84
N ARG A 105 14.87 -18.15 -9.86
CA ARG A 105 15.45 -19.22 -10.66
C ARG A 105 16.28 -18.58 -11.76
N LEU A 106 17.57 -18.87 -11.75
CA LEU A 106 18.52 -18.59 -12.82
C LEU A 106 18.77 -19.87 -13.62
N ASP A 107 19.75 -19.88 -14.51
CA ASP A 107 20.12 -21.08 -15.26
C ASP A 107 20.64 -22.20 -14.34
N GLY A 108 19.77 -23.16 -14.03
CA GLY A 108 20.08 -24.34 -13.20
C GLY A 108 20.38 -24.06 -11.72
N ARG A 109 20.22 -22.82 -11.23
CA ARG A 109 20.55 -22.44 -9.84
C ARG A 109 19.65 -21.35 -9.28
N LEU A 110 19.75 -21.11 -7.98
CA LEU A 110 19.08 -20.00 -7.32
C LEU A 110 19.92 -18.72 -7.40
N GLY A 111 19.21 -17.59 -7.50
CA GLY A 111 19.74 -16.25 -7.28
C GLY A 111 18.89 -15.52 -6.24
N VAL A 112 19.47 -14.49 -5.62
CA VAL A 112 18.77 -13.61 -4.68
C VAL A 112 18.72 -12.19 -5.23
N LEU A 113 17.57 -11.54 -5.09
CA LEU A 113 17.37 -10.13 -5.43
C LEU A 113 16.84 -9.38 -4.22
N ALA A 114 17.62 -8.43 -3.72
CA ALA A 114 17.14 -7.41 -2.79
C ALA A 114 16.62 -6.20 -3.60
N VAL A 115 15.42 -5.74 -3.28
CA VAL A 115 14.86 -4.50 -3.82
C VAL A 115 14.69 -3.50 -2.70
N GLU A 116 15.20 -2.30 -2.93
CA GLU A 116 14.96 -1.11 -2.11
C GLU A 116 14.07 -0.16 -2.93
N ALA A 117 12.83 0.04 -2.49
CA ALA A 117 11.87 0.88 -3.18
C ALA A 117 12.02 2.33 -2.73
N LYS A 118 12.00 3.28 -3.68
CA LYS A 118 12.10 4.72 -3.34
C LYS A 118 11.15 5.58 -4.14
N VAL A 119 10.46 6.49 -3.44
CA VAL A 119 9.78 7.62 -4.08
C VAL A 119 10.64 8.87 -3.90
N ASP A 120 10.32 9.70 -2.92
CA ASP A 120 10.97 10.97 -2.63
C ASP A 120 11.49 11.03 -1.18
N GLU A 121 11.23 10.01 -0.36
CA GLU A 121 11.91 9.82 0.92
C GLU A 121 13.39 9.50 0.77
N THR A 122 14.19 10.02 1.70
CA THR A 122 15.64 9.86 1.71
C THR A 122 16.06 8.41 2.00
N PHE A 123 17.31 8.06 1.71
CA PHE A 123 17.95 6.81 2.18
C PHE A 123 18.36 6.87 3.67
N GLY A 124 17.82 7.81 4.44
CA GLY A 124 18.23 8.04 5.82
C GLY A 124 19.62 8.71 5.92
N PRO A 125 20.30 8.57 7.07
CA PRO A 125 21.57 9.24 7.33
C PRO A 125 22.72 8.70 6.48
N THR A 126 23.73 9.54 6.27
CA THR A 126 25.06 9.09 5.82
C THR A 126 25.72 8.23 6.90
N VAL A 127 26.78 7.50 6.55
CA VAL A 127 27.56 6.72 7.53
C VAL A 127 28.10 7.62 8.64
N GLN A 128 28.63 8.80 8.29
CA GLN A 128 29.15 9.75 9.28
C GLN A 128 28.06 10.25 10.23
N GLU A 129 26.90 10.65 9.70
CA GLU A 129 25.74 11.06 10.50
C GLU A 129 25.29 9.91 11.42
N TRP A 130 25.17 8.70 10.86
CA TRP A 130 24.78 7.51 11.60
C TRP A 130 25.79 7.15 12.70
N LEU A 131 27.10 7.24 12.46
CA LEU A 131 28.08 6.98 13.51
C LEU A 131 28.02 8.03 14.65
N SER A 132 27.65 9.27 14.32
CA SER A 132 27.60 10.36 15.31
C SER A 132 26.37 10.36 16.22
N GLU A 133 25.29 9.63 15.89
CA GLU A 133 24.12 9.63 16.77
C GLU A 133 24.42 8.89 18.08
N ALA A 134 24.22 9.56 19.22
CA ALA A 134 24.41 8.99 20.55
C ALA A 134 23.29 7.99 20.89
N LYS A 135 23.41 6.73 20.43
CA LYS A 135 22.49 5.64 20.79
C LYS A 135 23.24 4.32 20.98
N GLY A 136 23.16 3.78 22.19
CA GLY A 136 23.69 2.45 22.54
C GLY A 136 25.20 2.46 22.84
N ASP A 137 25.81 1.27 22.75
CA ASP A 137 27.26 1.09 22.92
C ASP A 137 28.03 1.78 21.78
N ALA A 138 28.94 2.68 22.16
CA ALA A 138 29.76 3.46 21.24
C ALA A 138 30.64 2.62 20.29
N THR A 139 30.94 1.36 20.66
CA THR A 139 31.75 0.45 19.85
C THR A 139 30.93 -0.38 18.85
N ALA A 140 29.61 -0.49 19.09
CA ALA A 140 28.75 -1.42 18.37
C ALA A 140 28.47 -0.99 16.91
N ARG A 141 28.32 0.32 16.64
CA ARG A 141 28.09 0.85 15.28
C ARG A 141 29.36 0.78 14.41
N PRO A 142 30.55 1.23 14.87
CA PRO A 142 31.79 1.04 14.13
C PRO A 142 32.07 -0.43 13.78
N ALA A 143 31.93 -1.35 14.74
CA ALA A 143 32.15 -2.78 14.49
C ALA A 143 31.17 -3.38 13.47
N ARG A 144 29.91 -2.92 13.48
CA ARG A 144 28.91 -3.26 12.46
C ARG A 144 29.30 -2.73 11.08
N LEU A 145 29.74 -1.48 10.98
CA LEU A 145 30.21 -0.90 9.73
C LEU A 145 31.38 -1.68 9.15
N GLU A 146 32.41 -1.97 9.95
CA GLU A 146 33.58 -2.74 9.52
C GLU A 146 33.19 -4.11 8.95
N ARG A 147 32.24 -4.80 9.58
CA ARG A 147 31.71 -6.08 9.08
C ARG A 147 31.01 -5.92 7.73
N LEU A 148 30.13 -4.93 7.60
CA LEU A 148 29.38 -4.68 6.37
C LEU A 148 30.31 -4.28 5.21
N CYS A 149 31.29 -3.41 5.48
CA CYS A 149 32.31 -3.03 4.52
C CYS A 149 33.16 -4.23 4.10
N ARG A 150 33.52 -5.13 5.03
CA ARG A 150 34.23 -6.38 4.68
C ARG A 150 33.42 -7.28 3.75
N ILE A 151 32.12 -7.42 3.98
CA ILE A 151 31.24 -8.22 3.11
C ILE A 151 31.23 -7.64 1.68
N LEU A 152 31.15 -6.32 1.56
CA LEU A 152 31.02 -5.63 0.26
C LEU A 152 32.35 -5.25 -0.41
N ASP A 153 33.47 -5.55 0.23
CA ASP A 153 34.80 -5.11 -0.19
C ASP A 153 34.86 -3.59 -0.38
N LEU A 154 34.51 -2.88 0.68
CA LEU A 154 34.56 -1.41 0.82
C LEU A 154 35.58 -1.03 1.90
N ASP A 155 36.17 0.16 1.76
CA ASP A 155 37.03 0.75 2.80
C ASP A 155 36.17 1.57 3.80
N PRO A 156 36.08 1.18 5.09
CA PRO A 156 35.35 1.94 6.10
C PRO A 156 35.77 3.41 6.22
N ALA A 157 37.02 3.75 5.88
CA ALA A 157 37.54 5.11 5.98
C ALA A 157 36.99 6.05 4.90
N THR A 158 36.50 5.52 3.77
CA THR A 158 36.08 6.33 2.62
C THR A 158 34.55 6.44 2.47
N VAL A 159 33.78 5.60 3.18
CA VAL A 159 32.32 5.54 3.05
C VAL A 159 31.55 6.58 3.87
N GLY A 160 32.23 7.53 4.53
CA GLY A 160 31.61 8.48 5.48
C GLY A 160 30.41 9.25 4.91
N THR A 161 30.47 9.65 3.64
CA THR A 161 29.41 10.39 2.94
C THR A 161 28.33 9.50 2.32
N ILE A 162 28.56 8.19 2.25
CA ILE A 162 27.62 7.23 1.66
C ILE A 162 26.42 7.03 2.58
N ARG A 163 25.23 6.86 2.01
CA ARG A 163 24.02 6.53 2.76
C ARG A 163 24.18 5.14 3.39
N TYR A 164 24.10 5.08 4.73
CA TYR A 164 24.25 3.84 5.48
C TYR A 164 23.26 2.76 5.00
N GLN A 165 22.06 3.19 4.58
CA GLN A 165 21.03 2.30 4.05
C GLN A 165 21.50 1.49 2.84
N LEU A 166 22.17 2.11 1.87
CA LEU A 166 22.64 1.42 0.67
C LEU A 166 23.65 0.31 1.00
N ILE A 167 24.52 0.55 1.99
CA ILE A 167 25.50 -0.44 2.45
C ILE A 167 24.79 -1.64 3.08
N HIS A 168 23.97 -1.44 4.11
CA HIS A 168 23.40 -2.58 4.84
C HIS A 168 22.36 -3.34 4.00
N ARG A 169 21.65 -2.68 3.08
CA ARG A 169 20.73 -3.34 2.12
C ARG A 169 21.48 -4.22 1.12
N THR A 170 22.59 -3.73 0.60
CA THR A 170 23.41 -4.50 -0.34
C THR A 170 24.07 -5.70 0.36
N ALA A 171 24.59 -5.51 1.57
CA ALA A 171 25.12 -6.61 2.37
C ALA A 171 24.02 -7.65 2.70
N SER A 172 22.78 -7.21 2.91
CA SER A 172 21.64 -8.12 3.14
C SER A 172 21.39 -9.05 1.95
N ALA A 173 21.61 -8.59 0.71
CA ALA A 173 21.49 -9.41 -0.49
C ALA A 173 22.54 -10.53 -0.51
N VAL A 174 23.78 -10.22 -0.13
CA VAL A 174 24.89 -11.19 -0.03
C VAL A 174 24.63 -12.22 1.07
N ILE A 175 24.25 -11.76 2.27
CA ILE A 175 23.96 -12.64 3.41
C ILE A 175 22.82 -13.61 3.10
N GLU A 176 21.72 -13.12 2.52
CA GLU A 176 20.61 -14.01 2.16
C GLU A 176 20.97 -14.92 0.98
N ALA A 177 21.81 -14.48 0.02
CA ALA A 177 22.32 -15.37 -1.01
C ALA A 177 23.10 -16.56 -0.42
N GLN A 178 24.00 -16.32 0.54
CA GLN A 178 24.70 -17.38 1.26
C GLN A 178 23.73 -18.33 1.97
N ARG A 179 22.72 -17.76 2.66
CA ARG A 179 21.70 -18.51 3.40
C ARG A 179 20.87 -19.44 2.50
N TYR A 180 20.57 -19.00 1.27
CA TYR A 180 19.88 -19.80 0.26
C TYR A 180 20.83 -20.63 -0.61
N CYS A 181 22.13 -20.67 -0.30
CA CYS A 181 23.17 -21.33 -1.09
C CYS A 181 23.21 -20.86 -2.56
N ALA A 182 22.81 -19.61 -2.81
CA ALA A 182 22.86 -18.95 -4.09
C ALA A 182 24.26 -18.35 -4.35
N ARG A 183 24.74 -18.45 -5.58
CA ARG A 183 26.04 -17.88 -5.99
C ARG A 183 25.91 -16.48 -6.58
N ASP A 184 24.71 -16.07 -6.97
CA ASP A 184 24.44 -14.78 -7.58
C ASP A 184 23.46 -13.98 -6.73
N ALA A 185 23.77 -12.71 -6.56
CA ALA A 185 22.89 -11.75 -5.90
C ALA A 185 22.78 -10.46 -6.72
N ALA A 186 21.65 -9.78 -6.60
CA ALA A 186 21.47 -8.42 -7.07
C ALA A 186 20.85 -7.55 -5.98
N MET A 187 21.27 -6.28 -5.91
CA MET A 187 20.57 -5.25 -5.14
C MET A 187 20.10 -4.16 -6.11
N ILE A 188 18.79 -3.99 -6.25
CA ILE A 188 18.21 -2.97 -7.12
C ILE A 188 17.53 -1.91 -6.26
N VAL A 189 17.85 -0.65 -6.52
CA VAL A 189 16.97 0.45 -6.13
C VAL A 189 15.87 0.58 -7.19
N GLN A 190 14.62 0.35 -6.79
CA GLN A 190 13.45 0.52 -7.65
C GLN A 190 12.78 1.86 -7.34
N SER A 191 12.98 2.83 -8.20
CA SER A 191 12.48 4.19 -8.05
C SER A 191 11.09 4.35 -8.67
N PHE A 192 10.16 4.90 -7.90
CA PHE A 192 8.81 5.28 -8.31
C PHE A 192 8.67 6.81 -8.42
N CYS A 193 9.79 7.53 -8.45
CA CYS A 193 9.82 8.99 -8.53
C CYS A 193 10.28 9.44 -9.93
N PRO A 194 9.46 10.21 -10.66
CA PRO A 194 9.82 10.67 -12.00
C PRO A 194 11.04 11.62 -11.99
N LYS A 195 11.29 12.30 -10.86
CA LYS A 195 12.46 13.18 -10.69
C LYS A 195 13.75 12.42 -10.40
N ARG A 196 13.68 11.09 -10.20
CA ARG A 196 14.81 10.25 -9.78
C ARG A 196 15.49 10.79 -8.51
N SER A 197 14.69 11.22 -7.55
CA SER A 197 15.20 11.68 -6.25
C SER A 197 16.17 10.65 -5.66
N TRP A 198 17.28 11.13 -5.08
CA TRP A 198 18.32 10.31 -4.45
C TRP A 198 19.17 9.45 -5.40
N PHE A 199 19.06 9.66 -6.72
CA PHE A 199 19.94 8.99 -7.68
C PHE A 199 21.42 9.36 -7.48
N ASP A 200 21.72 10.61 -7.10
CA ASP A 200 23.09 11.04 -6.85
C ASP A 200 23.72 10.30 -5.65
N ASP A 201 22.96 10.02 -4.59
CA ASP A 201 23.42 9.19 -3.47
C ASP A 201 23.67 7.74 -3.90
N TYR A 202 22.80 7.18 -4.75
CA TYR A 202 23.02 5.87 -5.35
C TYR A 202 24.27 5.84 -6.23
N ARG A 203 24.49 6.86 -7.06
CA ARG A 203 25.67 6.98 -7.91
C ARG A 203 26.96 7.01 -7.07
N ALA A 204 26.99 7.80 -5.99
CA ALA A 204 28.13 7.84 -5.08
C ALA A 204 28.41 6.47 -4.43
N PHE A 205 27.36 5.74 -4.06
CA PHE A 205 27.49 4.36 -3.57
C PHE A 205 28.00 3.39 -4.65
N ALA A 206 27.48 3.49 -5.88
CA ALA A 206 27.92 2.66 -6.99
C ALA A 206 29.40 2.89 -7.32
N GLU A 207 29.85 4.14 -7.32
CA GLU A 207 31.26 4.51 -7.48
C GLU A 207 32.13 3.89 -6.37
N ALA A 208 31.71 4.00 -5.11
CA ALA A 208 32.41 3.37 -3.98
C ALA A 208 32.49 1.82 -4.11
N MET A 209 31.49 1.20 -4.73
CA MET A 209 31.49 -0.23 -5.02
C MET A 209 32.40 -0.61 -6.22
N GLY A 210 32.94 0.37 -6.95
CA GLY A 210 33.80 0.16 -8.12
C GLY A 210 33.09 0.34 -9.47
N PHE A 211 31.92 0.97 -9.50
CA PHE A 211 31.09 1.16 -10.70
C PHE A 211 30.87 2.66 -11.00
N PRO A 212 31.84 3.35 -11.64
CA PRO A 212 31.80 4.81 -11.81
C PRO A 212 30.62 5.31 -12.67
N ASP A 213 30.17 4.50 -13.64
CA ASP A 213 29.07 4.87 -14.54
C ASP A 213 27.66 4.57 -13.99
N ALA A 214 27.55 4.06 -12.75
CA ALA A 214 26.33 3.73 -12.02
C ALA A 214 25.16 3.18 -12.89
N PRO A 215 24.88 1.87 -12.87
CA PRO A 215 23.92 1.27 -13.81
C PRO A 215 22.49 1.82 -13.66
N VAL A 216 21.90 2.29 -14.78
CA VAL A 216 20.53 2.82 -14.85
C VAL A 216 19.72 2.06 -15.89
N GLY A 217 18.57 1.52 -15.50
CA GLY A 217 17.74 0.66 -16.34
C GLY A 217 18.39 -0.68 -16.68
N THR A 218 19.51 -1.00 -16.03
CA THR A 218 20.32 -2.22 -16.14
C THR A 218 20.91 -2.54 -14.76
N ILE A 219 21.60 -3.66 -14.64
CA ILE A 219 22.47 -3.98 -13.50
C ILE A 219 23.96 -3.87 -13.88
N SER A 220 24.83 -3.72 -12.89
CA SER A 220 26.29 -3.66 -13.05
C SER A 220 26.87 -4.97 -13.57
N THR A 221 28.15 -4.96 -13.92
CA THR A 221 28.95 -6.20 -13.98
C THR A 221 29.05 -6.84 -12.59
N ALA A 222 29.43 -8.12 -12.56
CA ALA A 222 29.59 -8.87 -11.31
C ALA A 222 30.82 -8.40 -10.51
N LYS A 223 30.63 -8.14 -9.21
CA LYS A 223 31.69 -8.03 -8.20
C LYS A 223 31.54 -9.17 -7.21
N VAL A 224 32.64 -9.85 -6.88
CA VAL A 224 32.62 -10.91 -5.86
C VAL A 224 32.67 -10.27 -4.48
N CYS A 225 31.63 -10.51 -3.68
CA CYS A 225 31.46 -10.01 -2.32
C CYS A 225 31.18 -11.20 -1.41
N ASP A 226 32.11 -11.51 -0.50
CA ASP A 226 32.03 -12.64 0.43
C ASP A 226 31.62 -13.98 -0.23
N GLY A 227 32.23 -14.29 -1.38
CA GLY A 227 31.97 -15.50 -2.16
C GLY A 227 30.71 -15.47 -3.04
N VAL A 228 29.95 -14.37 -3.04
CA VAL A 228 28.75 -14.18 -3.87
C VAL A 228 29.04 -13.22 -5.02
N SER A 229 28.58 -13.58 -6.23
CA SER A 229 28.65 -12.73 -7.43
C SER A 229 27.54 -11.69 -7.42
N LEU A 230 27.84 -10.52 -6.86
CA LEU A 230 26.90 -9.42 -6.63
C LEU A 230 26.82 -8.46 -7.83
N ARG A 231 25.61 -8.03 -8.18
CA ARG A 231 25.35 -6.85 -9.01
C ARG A 231 24.55 -5.80 -8.23
N ILE A 232 24.67 -4.54 -8.66
CA ILE A 232 23.79 -3.46 -8.19
C ILE A 232 23.06 -2.83 -9.39
N GLY A 233 21.91 -2.20 -9.17
CA GLY A 233 21.15 -1.56 -10.25
C GLY A 233 20.24 -0.44 -9.77
N TRP A 234 19.93 0.50 -10.65
CA TRP A 234 18.84 1.46 -10.48
C TRP A 234 17.80 1.27 -11.57
N VAL A 235 16.55 1.00 -11.19
CA VAL A 235 15.41 0.86 -12.09
C VAL A 235 14.41 1.96 -11.78
N ALA A 236 13.86 2.62 -12.80
CA ALA A 236 12.83 3.64 -12.65
C ALA A 236 11.51 3.16 -13.25
N GLU A 237 10.44 3.21 -12.47
CA GLU A 237 9.09 2.90 -12.92
C GLU A 237 8.48 4.08 -13.67
N PRO A 238 7.70 3.81 -14.73
CA PRO A 238 6.94 4.84 -15.42
C PRO A 238 5.84 5.37 -14.49
N SER A 239 6.04 6.55 -13.91
CA SER A 239 5.06 7.19 -13.03
C SER A 239 4.24 8.26 -13.77
N GLY A 240 2.91 8.22 -13.63
CA GLY A 240 1.94 9.16 -14.24
C GLY A 240 1.88 10.55 -13.59
N GLY A 241 3.01 11.23 -13.42
CA GLY A 241 3.09 12.58 -12.85
C GLY A 241 3.42 12.62 -11.36
N PRO A 242 3.43 13.81 -10.74
CA PRO A 242 3.83 13.99 -9.36
C PRO A 242 2.91 13.20 -8.43
N VAL A 243 3.52 12.38 -7.60
CA VAL A 243 2.83 11.57 -6.62
C VAL A 243 2.30 12.48 -5.51
N LYS A 244 0.99 12.80 -5.52
CA LYS A 244 0.36 13.51 -4.39
C LYS A 244 0.42 12.58 -3.18
N ARG A 245 1.18 12.96 -2.15
CA ARG A 245 1.19 12.24 -0.87
C ARG A 245 -0.17 12.43 -0.21
N LEU A 246 -0.90 11.32 -0.11
CA LEU A 246 -2.20 11.25 0.52
C LEU A 246 -2.06 10.86 2.00
N GLY A 247 -3.08 11.18 2.79
CA GLY A 247 -3.04 11.24 4.25
C GLY A 247 -3.98 10.24 4.91
N THR A 248 -3.94 8.97 4.51
CA THR A 248 -4.85 7.95 5.04
C THR A 248 -4.66 7.79 6.55
N ALA A 249 -5.75 7.90 7.31
CA ALA A 249 -5.74 7.61 8.73
C ALA A 249 -5.49 6.11 8.97
N ARG A 250 -4.27 5.74 9.39
CA ARG A 250 -3.82 4.34 9.57
C ARG A 250 -3.53 3.97 11.04
N THR A 251 -3.75 4.89 11.98
CA THR A 251 -3.59 4.66 13.42
C THR A 251 -4.86 5.01 14.18
N VAL A 252 -5.07 4.40 15.35
CA VAL A 252 -6.24 4.69 16.21
C VAL A 252 -6.39 6.18 16.50
N PRO A 253 -5.34 6.95 16.87
CA PRO A 253 -5.47 8.39 17.06
C PRO A 253 -5.89 9.12 15.78
N SER A 254 -5.23 8.86 14.64
CA SER A 254 -5.57 9.53 13.37
C SER A 254 -6.99 9.26 12.90
N LEU A 255 -7.46 8.01 13.05
CA LEU A 255 -8.82 7.63 12.67
C LEU A 255 -9.86 8.19 13.65
N THR A 256 -9.49 8.34 14.92
CA THR A 256 -10.33 8.99 15.93
C THR A 256 -10.53 10.46 15.62
N GLU A 257 -9.46 11.18 15.26
CA GLU A 257 -9.57 12.59 14.86
C GLU A 257 -10.38 12.74 13.56
N LEU A 258 -10.14 11.90 12.55
CA LEU A 258 -10.97 11.90 11.34
C LEU A 258 -12.46 11.72 11.68
N GLY A 259 -12.77 10.75 12.54
CA GLY A 259 -14.14 10.47 12.95
C GLY A 259 -14.83 11.60 13.72
N ARG A 260 -14.08 12.58 14.26
CA ARG A 260 -14.64 13.76 14.93
C ARG A 260 -15.00 14.89 13.96
N ALA A 261 -14.61 14.80 12.69
CA ALA A 261 -15.00 15.77 11.69
C ALA A 261 -16.54 15.78 11.56
N GLN A 262 -17.15 16.90 11.95
CA GLN A 262 -18.59 17.11 11.81
C GLN A 262 -18.93 17.40 10.34
N LEU A 263 -19.85 16.63 9.77
CA LEU A 263 -20.31 16.78 8.39
C LEU A 263 -21.59 17.63 8.30
N SER A 264 -22.39 17.68 9.35
CA SER A 264 -23.62 18.49 9.45
C SER A 264 -24.09 18.52 10.92
N LYS A 265 -25.29 19.06 11.19
CA LYS A 265 -25.82 19.17 12.56
C LYS A 265 -25.94 17.81 13.28
N SER A 266 -26.23 16.72 12.56
CA SER A 266 -26.50 15.39 13.11
C SER A 266 -25.45 14.34 12.72
N PHE A 267 -24.67 14.57 11.67
CA PHE A 267 -23.76 13.56 11.11
C PHE A 267 -22.28 13.93 11.28
N PHE A 268 -21.48 12.94 11.68
CA PHE A 268 -20.02 12.99 11.75
C PHE A 268 -19.41 12.02 10.73
N MET A 269 -18.14 12.24 10.37
CA MET A 269 -17.44 11.34 9.45
C MET A 269 -17.45 9.90 9.96
N ARG A 270 -17.40 9.68 11.29
CA ARG A 270 -17.47 8.35 11.90
C ARG A 270 -18.70 7.55 11.48
N ASP A 271 -19.85 8.20 11.30
CA ASP A 271 -21.09 7.55 10.88
C ASP A 271 -20.99 6.99 9.46
N MET A 272 -20.02 7.51 8.68
CA MET A 272 -19.85 7.20 7.27
C MET A 272 -18.76 6.17 6.99
N LEU A 273 -17.91 5.84 7.97
CA LEU A 273 -16.72 4.99 7.80
C LEU A 273 -16.99 3.49 8.01
N TYR A 274 -18.15 3.08 8.54
CA TYR A 274 -18.41 1.67 8.82
C TYR A 274 -18.64 0.86 7.52
N SER A 275 -18.08 -0.36 7.49
CA SER A 275 -18.27 -1.34 6.42
C SER A 275 -18.11 -2.74 6.98
N GLU A 276 -19.13 -3.59 6.82
CA GLU A 276 -19.07 -4.99 7.27
C GLU A 276 -17.95 -5.76 6.56
N VAL A 277 -17.73 -5.47 5.28
CA VAL A 277 -16.63 -6.09 4.52
C VAL A 277 -15.28 -5.70 5.11
N ALA A 278 -15.10 -4.42 5.44
CA ALA A 278 -13.86 -3.97 6.04
C ALA A 278 -13.62 -4.61 7.40
N MET A 279 -14.67 -4.71 8.23
CA MET A 279 -14.61 -5.36 9.54
C MET A 279 -14.25 -6.85 9.44
N ILE A 280 -14.95 -7.62 8.59
CA ILE A 280 -14.73 -9.07 8.45
C ILE A 280 -13.37 -9.39 7.86
N HIS A 281 -12.89 -8.56 6.93
CA HIS A 281 -11.64 -8.80 6.22
C HIS A 281 -10.46 -8.01 6.77
N GLY A 282 -10.61 -7.31 7.90
CA GLY A 282 -9.53 -6.53 8.51
C GLY A 282 -8.97 -5.42 7.62
N LEU A 283 -9.79 -4.83 6.74
CA LEU A 283 -9.41 -3.71 5.88
C LEU A 283 -9.65 -2.37 6.58
N ASN A 284 -8.89 -1.35 6.20
CA ASN A 284 -9.09 0.01 6.70
C ASN A 284 -10.00 0.81 5.76
N ASN A 285 -11.23 1.09 6.18
CA ASN A 285 -12.18 1.91 5.42
C ASN A 285 -12.00 3.41 5.66
N ALA A 286 -10.79 3.94 5.45
CA ALA A 286 -10.48 5.36 5.60
C ALA A 286 -10.18 6.03 4.23
N PRO A 287 -10.43 7.34 4.07
CA PRO A 287 -10.04 8.13 2.91
C PRO A 287 -8.54 8.33 2.80
N ASP A 288 -8.03 8.15 1.58
CA ASP A 288 -6.68 8.55 1.19
C ASP A 288 -6.59 10.09 1.17
N ASP A 289 -7.62 10.78 0.69
CA ASP A 289 -7.78 12.24 0.74
C ASP A 289 -8.91 12.64 1.73
N PRO A 290 -8.62 12.73 3.05
CA PRO A 290 -9.62 13.07 4.05
C PRO A 290 -10.30 14.43 3.82
N GLU A 291 -9.57 15.41 3.30
CA GLU A 291 -10.11 16.75 3.07
C GLU A 291 -11.19 16.72 1.98
N LEU A 292 -10.92 16.05 0.86
CA LEU A 292 -11.89 15.87 -0.21
C LEU A 292 -13.11 15.06 0.27
N ALA A 293 -12.89 13.97 1.01
CA ALA A 293 -13.97 13.15 1.55
C ALA A 293 -14.89 13.94 2.50
N ILE A 294 -14.31 14.74 3.42
CA ILE A 294 -15.07 15.60 4.33
C ILE A 294 -15.84 16.65 3.54
N LYS A 295 -15.22 17.29 2.54
CA LYS A 295 -15.87 18.30 1.71
C LYS A 295 -17.08 17.72 0.96
N ALA A 296 -16.94 16.56 0.35
CA ALA A 296 -18.03 15.87 -0.36
C ALA A 296 -19.11 15.37 0.62
N GLY A 297 -18.70 14.78 1.74
CA GLY A 297 -19.59 14.29 2.79
C GLY A 297 -20.45 15.40 3.42
N LYS A 298 -19.90 16.61 3.61
CA LYS A 298 -20.65 17.78 4.07
C LYS A 298 -21.81 18.11 3.14
N ARG A 299 -21.56 18.16 1.83
CA ARG A 299 -22.60 18.43 0.82
C ARG A 299 -23.72 17.38 0.85
N LEU A 300 -23.36 16.10 0.90
CA LEU A 300 -24.32 15.00 1.02
C LEU A 300 -25.16 15.13 2.30
N CYS A 301 -24.53 15.40 3.44
CA CYS A 301 -25.23 15.45 4.72
C CYS A 301 -26.13 16.68 4.83
N GLU A 302 -25.59 17.88 4.57
CA GLU A 302 -26.29 19.16 4.72
C GLU A 302 -27.44 19.30 3.71
N GLU A 303 -27.24 18.90 2.46
CA GLU A 303 -28.20 19.18 1.39
C GLU A 303 -29.19 18.05 1.14
N LEU A 304 -28.83 16.80 1.48
CA LEU A 304 -29.68 15.64 1.19
C LEU A 304 -30.13 14.92 2.47
N LEU A 305 -29.21 14.51 3.35
CA LEU A 305 -29.56 13.66 4.49
C LEU A 305 -30.29 14.41 5.61
N GLU A 306 -29.88 15.64 5.93
CA GLU A 306 -30.55 16.43 6.96
C GLU A 306 -31.99 16.79 6.58
N PRO A 307 -32.30 17.31 5.38
CA PRO A 307 -33.69 17.56 4.99
C PRO A 307 -34.54 16.29 4.92
N LEU A 308 -33.96 15.18 4.44
CA LEU A 308 -34.63 13.88 4.44
C LEU A 308 -34.97 13.41 5.87
N GLN A 309 -34.03 13.62 6.81
CA GLN A 309 -34.21 13.30 8.22
C GLN A 309 -35.21 14.23 8.92
N GLU A 310 -35.25 15.51 8.56
CA GLU A 310 -36.25 16.46 9.08
C GLU A 310 -37.66 16.05 8.67
N GLN A 311 -37.84 15.63 7.42
CA GLN A 311 -39.15 15.22 6.92
C GLN A 311 -39.63 13.89 7.51
N TRP A 312 -38.75 12.88 7.52
CA TRP A 312 -39.18 11.50 7.81
C TRP A 312 -38.65 10.97 9.14
N GLY A 313 -37.80 11.71 9.85
CA GLY A 313 -37.16 11.27 11.09
C GLY A 313 -35.86 10.50 10.85
N ARG A 314 -35.35 9.85 11.91
CA ARG A 314 -34.02 9.21 11.94
C ARG A 314 -33.74 8.37 10.70
N ILE A 315 -32.63 8.64 10.02
CA ILE A 315 -32.13 7.81 8.92
C ILE A 315 -31.20 6.72 9.48
N ALA A 316 -31.29 5.50 8.94
CA ALA A 316 -30.31 4.45 9.17
C ALA A 316 -29.34 4.38 7.98
N ILE A 317 -28.05 4.63 8.23
CA ILE A 317 -27.00 4.51 7.21
C ILE A 317 -26.65 3.03 7.07
N ARG A 318 -26.84 2.49 5.86
CA ARG A 318 -26.51 1.10 5.53
C ARG A 318 -25.11 0.98 4.91
N SER A 319 -24.71 2.00 4.16
CA SER A 319 -23.33 2.19 3.71
C SER A 319 -23.14 3.62 3.25
N ALA A 320 -21.96 4.21 3.41
CA ALA A 320 -21.70 5.57 2.96
C ALA A 320 -20.34 5.64 2.24
N TYR A 321 -19.32 6.17 2.91
CA TYR A 321 -17.97 6.20 2.36
C TYR A 321 -17.39 4.78 2.25
N ARG A 322 -16.76 4.50 1.12
CA ARG A 322 -16.00 3.27 0.87
C ARG A 322 -14.64 3.62 0.30
N SER A 323 -13.56 3.16 0.93
CA SER A 323 -12.22 3.34 0.39
C SER A 323 -12.01 2.57 -0.90
N SER A 324 -11.08 3.06 -1.72
CA SER A 324 -10.69 2.37 -2.97
C SER A 324 -10.20 0.94 -2.70
N GLU A 325 -9.57 0.71 -1.54
CA GLU A 325 -9.12 -0.60 -1.05
C GLU A 325 -10.31 -1.54 -0.81
N VAL A 326 -11.30 -1.10 -0.02
CA VAL A 326 -12.50 -1.88 0.29
C VAL A 326 -13.37 -2.09 -0.95
N ASN A 327 -13.55 -1.06 -1.78
CA ASN A 327 -14.35 -1.17 -3.01
C ASN A 327 -13.72 -2.12 -4.04
N GLY A 328 -12.41 -2.02 -4.24
CA GLY A 328 -11.66 -2.91 -5.12
C GLY A 328 -11.76 -4.37 -4.67
N PHE A 329 -11.61 -4.63 -3.37
CA PHE A 329 -11.80 -5.95 -2.80
C PHE A 329 -13.21 -6.50 -3.03
N CYS A 330 -14.25 -5.71 -2.75
CA CYS A 330 -15.63 -6.10 -3.04
C CYS A 330 -15.83 -6.42 -4.52
N ASN A 331 -15.37 -5.56 -5.43
CA ASN A 331 -15.49 -5.77 -6.87
C ASN A 331 -14.80 -7.07 -7.31
N GLN A 332 -13.62 -7.38 -6.76
CA GLN A 332 -12.92 -8.63 -7.02
C GLN A 332 -13.74 -9.85 -6.53
N MET A 333 -14.28 -9.78 -5.32
CA MET A 333 -15.10 -10.85 -4.74
C MET A 333 -16.42 -11.05 -5.51
N GLN A 334 -17.04 -9.97 -5.98
CA GLN A 334 -18.20 -10.04 -6.88
C GLN A 334 -17.84 -10.73 -8.20
N ARG A 335 -16.71 -10.40 -8.83
CA ARG A 335 -16.24 -11.09 -10.05
C ARG A 335 -16.01 -12.58 -9.82
N LYS A 336 -15.62 -12.96 -8.60
CA LYS A 336 -15.53 -14.35 -8.12
C LYS A 336 -16.89 -14.95 -7.70
N LYS A 337 -18.01 -14.26 -7.98
CA LYS A 337 -19.39 -14.66 -7.68
C LYS A 337 -19.66 -14.93 -6.18
N LYS A 338 -18.94 -14.25 -5.28
CA LYS A 338 -19.22 -14.32 -3.84
C LYS A 338 -20.41 -13.43 -3.48
N ALA A 339 -21.36 -13.98 -2.73
CA ALA A 339 -22.53 -13.24 -2.26
C ALA A 339 -22.14 -12.14 -1.25
N GLY A 340 -22.83 -11.00 -1.29
CA GLY A 340 -22.65 -9.90 -0.33
C GLY A 340 -21.57 -8.87 -0.67
N TYR A 341 -20.88 -8.99 -1.81
CA TYR A 341 -19.78 -8.09 -2.21
C TYR A 341 -20.15 -7.18 -3.41
N THR A 342 -21.43 -6.91 -3.63
CA THR A 342 -21.91 -6.20 -4.83
C THR A 342 -21.39 -4.76 -4.89
N CYS A 343 -20.37 -4.51 -5.71
CA CYS A 343 -19.71 -3.21 -5.92
C CYS A 343 -19.21 -3.11 -7.36
N ALA A 344 -19.44 -1.95 -8.01
CA ALA A 344 -18.82 -1.63 -9.29
C ALA A 344 -17.30 -1.37 -9.16
N SER A 345 -16.59 -1.11 -10.27
CA SER A 345 -15.17 -0.78 -10.20
C SER A 345 -14.93 0.52 -9.42
N ASN A 346 -13.67 0.80 -9.07
CA ASN A 346 -13.32 2.03 -8.36
C ASN A 346 -13.65 3.26 -9.22
N GLU A 347 -13.29 3.23 -10.49
CA GLU A 347 -13.49 4.31 -11.46
C GLU A 347 -14.98 4.67 -11.59
N SER A 348 -15.86 3.67 -11.62
CA SER A 348 -17.31 3.89 -11.64
C SER A 348 -17.90 4.38 -10.31
N ASN A 349 -17.15 4.30 -9.20
CA ASN A 349 -17.58 4.75 -7.87
C ASN A 349 -16.88 6.02 -7.37
N TYR A 350 -15.89 6.56 -8.11
CA TYR A 350 -15.34 7.88 -7.82
C TYR A 350 -16.46 8.93 -7.90
N ALA A 351 -16.43 9.91 -6.98
CA ALA A 351 -17.53 10.85 -6.74
C ALA A 351 -18.90 10.19 -6.40
N GLY A 352 -18.93 8.89 -6.13
CA GLY A 352 -20.09 8.11 -5.69
C GLY A 352 -19.89 7.64 -4.25
N HIS A 353 -19.65 6.34 -4.04
CA HIS A 353 -19.30 5.82 -2.70
C HIS A 353 -17.82 6.05 -2.33
N ILE A 354 -16.95 6.35 -3.29
CA ILE A 354 -15.55 6.72 -3.05
C ILE A 354 -15.46 8.25 -3.06
N TRP A 355 -15.59 8.87 -1.90
CA TRP A 355 -15.75 10.33 -1.75
C TRP A 355 -14.43 11.10 -1.87
N ASP A 356 -13.31 10.41 -1.70
CA ASP A 356 -11.95 10.96 -1.68
C ASP A 356 -11.29 10.97 -3.07
N ARG A 357 -12.08 10.78 -4.14
CA ARG A 357 -11.64 10.78 -5.53
C ARG A 357 -12.62 11.57 -6.39
N LEU A 358 -12.07 12.43 -7.25
CA LEU A 358 -12.84 13.07 -8.31
C LEU A 358 -13.18 12.05 -9.40
N ASP A 359 -14.31 12.24 -10.08
CA ASP A 359 -14.66 11.45 -11.25
C ASP A 359 -13.75 11.75 -12.46
N SER A 360 -14.02 11.12 -13.61
CA SER A 360 -13.26 11.32 -14.84
C SER A 360 -13.34 12.74 -15.41
N ASP A 361 -14.37 13.50 -15.03
CA ASP A 361 -14.59 14.89 -15.44
C ASP A 361 -13.99 15.89 -14.43
N GLY A 362 -13.26 15.39 -13.41
CA GLY A 362 -12.65 16.20 -12.37
C GLY A 362 -13.66 16.78 -11.38
N ARG A 363 -14.82 16.15 -11.21
CA ARG A 363 -15.92 16.60 -10.35
C ARG A 363 -16.00 15.82 -9.05
N MET A 364 -16.49 16.51 -8.04
CA MET A 364 -16.71 15.97 -6.69
C MET A 364 -18.15 15.47 -6.50
N GLY A 365 -18.30 14.41 -5.72
CA GLY A 365 -19.59 13.87 -5.31
C GLY A 365 -19.49 12.92 -4.13
N ALA A 366 -20.64 12.62 -3.54
CA ALA A 366 -20.76 11.69 -2.43
C ALA A 366 -22.13 11.00 -2.45
N MET A 367 -22.15 9.72 -2.12
CA MET A 367 -23.34 8.87 -2.07
C MET A 367 -23.39 8.07 -0.78
N ALA A 368 -24.60 7.93 -0.24
CA ALA A 368 -24.90 6.98 0.83
C ALA A 368 -26.09 6.09 0.46
N CYS A 369 -26.06 4.85 0.93
CA CYS A 369 -27.19 3.94 0.97
C CYS A 369 -27.86 4.06 2.33
N VAL A 370 -29.14 4.42 2.34
CA VAL A 370 -29.89 4.74 3.55
C VAL A 370 -31.21 3.99 3.60
N VAL A 371 -31.75 3.84 4.81
CA VAL A 371 -33.11 3.39 5.09
C VAL A 371 -33.80 4.44 5.94
N VAL A 372 -35.09 4.69 5.66
CA VAL A 372 -35.96 5.55 6.46
C VAL A 372 -36.89 4.64 7.28
N PRO A 373 -36.56 4.30 8.54
CA PRO A 373 -37.26 3.24 9.28
C PRO A 373 -38.72 3.58 9.58
N SER A 374 -39.02 4.83 9.87
CA SER A 374 -40.38 5.34 10.10
C SER A 374 -41.28 5.23 8.86
N PHE A 375 -40.69 5.40 7.66
CA PHE A 375 -41.39 5.22 6.39
C PHE A 375 -41.66 3.74 6.15
N TRP A 376 -40.63 2.89 6.28
CA TRP A 376 -40.78 1.43 6.14
C TRP A 376 -41.83 0.85 7.11
N ALA A 377 -41.93 1.37 8.34
CA ALA A 377 -42.93 0.93 9.29
C ALA A 377 -44.38 1.16 8.83
N LYS A 378 -44.61 2.10 7.91
CA LYS A 378 -45.94 2.52 7.44
C LYS A 378 -46.23 2.15 5.99
N HIS A 379 -45.19 1.94 5.18
CA HIS A 379 -45.28 1.79 3.73
C HIS A 379 -44.44 0.58 3.28
N GLN A 380 -45.11 -0.55 3.03
CA GLN A 380 -44.50 -1.82 2.64
C GLN A 380 -45.12 -2.40 1.36
N GLU A 381 -46.10 -1.73 0.78
CA GLU A 381 -46.78 -2.21 -0.42
C GLU A 381 -45.85 -2.07 -1.64
N PRO A 382 -45.94 -2.99 -2.62
CA PRO A 382 -45.17 -2.89 -3.85
C PRO A 382 -45.33 -1.51 -4.52
N GLY A 383 -44.21 -0.85 -4.80
CA GLY A 383 -44.18 0.49 -5.41
C GLY A 383 -44.15 1.66 -4.44
N ASP A 384 -44.31 1.45 -3.13
CA ASP A 384 -44.29 2.51 -2.11
C ASP A 384 -43.01 3.34 -2.11
N TRP A 385 -41.88 2.75 -2.50
CA TRP A 385 -40.61 3.46 -2.66
C TRP A 385 -40.72 4.70 -3.59
N ARG A 386 -41.69 4.72 -4.52
CA ARG A 386 -41.93 5.86 -5.43
C ARG A 386 -42.43 7.10 -4.68
N ILE A 387 -43.04 6.95 -3.50
CA ILE A 387 -43.46 8.05 -2.65
C ILE A 387 -42.21 8.79 -2.14
N LEU A 388 -41.24 8.06 -1.61
CA LEU A 388 -39.93 8.62 -1.22
C LEU A 388 -39.22 9.24 -2.43
N ALA A 389 -39.21 8.54 -3.57
CA ALA A 389 -38.54 9.02 -4.78
C ALA A 389 -39.10 10.36 -5.28
N ARG A 390 -40.44 10.50 -5.34
CA ARG A 390 -41.10 11.75 -5.73
C ARG A 390 -40.82 12.88 -4.76
N TRP A 391 -40.93 12.62 -3.45
CA TRP A 391 -40.64 13.63 -2.44
C TRP A 391 -39.21 14.14 -2.56
N VAL A 392 -38.22 13.23 -2.66
CA VAL A 392 -36.82 13.62 -2.86
C VAL A 392 -36.65 14.41 -4.16
N HIS A 393 -37.35 14.02 -5.23
CA HIS A 393 -37.25 14.68 -6.52
C HIS A 393 -37.71 16.14 -6.49
N GLU A 394 -38.81 16.40 -5.81
CA GLU A 394 -39.44 17.71 -5.70
C GLU A 394 -38.69 18.64 -4.73
N HIS A 395 -38.04 18.09 -3.70
CA HIS A 395 -37.54 18.90 -2.58
C HIS A 395 -36.02 18.98 -2.49
N LEU A 396 -35.27 17.99 -3.00
CA LEU A 396 -33.82 17.90 -2.77
C LEU A 396 -32.98 18.10 -4.04
N PRO A 397 -31.77 18.68 -3.93
CA PRO A 397 -30.83 18.84 -5.03
C PRO A 397 -30.03 17.56 -5.32
N TYR A 398 -30.70 16.40 -5.38
CA TYR A 398 -30.01 15.11 -5.61
C TYR A 398 -29.48 14.99 -7.06
N SER A 399 -28.43 14.18 -7.23
CA SER A 399 -27.91 13.75 -8.53
C SER A 399 -28.52 12.42 -8.96
N THR A 400 -28.37 11.38 -8.14
CA THR A 400 -28.87 10.04 -8.47
C THR A 400 -29.59 9.40 -7.30
N LEU A 401 -30.64 8.63 -7.61
CA LEU A 401 -31.35 7.74 -6.69
C LEU A 401 -31.36 6.32 -7.23
N TYR A 402 -31.12 5.35 -6.36
CA TYR A 402 -31.26 3.93 -6.69
C TYR A 402 -31.92 3.15 -5.56
N PHE A 403 -33.14 2.68 -5.76
CA PHE A 403 -33.92 1.95 -4.75
C PHE A 403 -33.70 0.43 -4.78
N PHE A 404 -33.74 -0.20 -3.61
CA PHE A 404 -33.59 -1.64 -3.40
C PHE A 404 -34.85 -2.23 -2.75
N PRO A 405 -35.20 -3.51 -3.01
CA PRO A 405 -36.43 -4.12 -2.50
C PRO A 405 -36.52 -4.19 -0.98
N THR A 406 -35.40 -4.45 -0.29
CA THR A 406 -35.39 -4.65 1.15
C THR A 406 -35.44 -3.31 1.88
N TYR A 407 -36.47 -3.11 2.70
CA TYR A 407 -36.70 -1.92 3.53
C TYR A 407 -36.86 -0.60 2.77
N TRP A 408 -37.09 -0.68 1.45
CA TRP A 408 -36.92 0.45 0.54
C TRP A 408 -35.60 1.19 0.75
N ALA A 409 -34.53 0.46 1.07
CA ALA A 409 -33.20 1.03 1.13
C ALA A 409 -32.89 1.69 -0.21
N PHE A 410 -32.18 2.81 -0.21
CA PHE A 410 -31.83 3.48 -1.45
C PHE A 410 -30.51 4.22 -1.37
N ASN A 411 -29.81 4.23 -2.49
CA ASN A 411 -28.70 5.13 -2.70
C ASN A 411 -29.24 6.53 -2.98
N ILE A 412 -28.69 7.53 -2.30
CA ILE A 412 -28.89 8.95 -2.56
C ILE A 412 -27.54 9.62 -2.75
N GLY A 413 -27.34 10.20 -3.93
CA GLY A 413 -26.09 10.80 -4.36
C GLY A 413 -26.18 12.31 -4.55
N TRP A 414 -25.22 13.03 -4.00
CA TRP A 414 -24.92 14.44 -4.32
C TRP A 414 -23.76 14.51 -5.32
N HIS A 415 -23.80 15.46 -6.27
CA HIS A 415 -22.74 15.65 -7.25
C HIS A 415 -22.65 17.12 -7.69
N GLU A 416 -21.46 17.63 -8.00
CA GLU A 416 -21.25 19.00 -8.51
C GLU A 416 -21.98 19.25 -9.85
N ARG A 417 -22.20 18.18 -10.63
CA ARG A 417 -23.01 18.21 -11.86
C ARG A 417 -24.12 17.15 -11.75
N PRO A 418 -25.31 17.49 -11.22
CA PRO A 418 -26.37 16.53 -10.98
C PRO A 418 -26.93 15.88 -12.27
N GLU A 419 -27.13 14.57 -12.26
CA GLU A 419 -27.79 13.83 -13.36
C GLU A 419 -29.32 13.84 -13.27
N ARG A 420 -29.86 14.07 -12.07
CA ARG A 420 -31.28 13.96 -11.69
C ARG A 420 -31.96 12.66 -12.15
N THR A 421 -31.29 11.52 -11.98
CA THR A 421 -31.79 10.21 -12.43
C THR A 421 -32.29 9.34 -11.28
N ILE A 422 -33.42 8.65 -11.46
CA ILE A 422 -34.00 7.72 -10.48
C ILE A 422 -34.13 6.33 -11.07
N LYS A 423 -33.53 5.33 -10.42
CA LYS A 423 -33.60 3.92 -10.80
C LYS A 423 -34.06 3.06 -9.62
N SER A 424 -34.53 1.85 -9.90
CA SER A 424 -34.97 0.92 -8.87
C SER A 424 -34.74 -0.54 -9.26
N TYR A 425 -34.31 -1.35 -8.29
CA TYR A 425 -34.45 -2.81 -8.30
C TYR A 425 -35.73 -3.27 -7.58
N ALA A 426 -36.38 -2.40 -6.81
CA ALA A 426 -37.69 -2.66 -6.21
C ALA A 426 -38.79 -2.51 -7.27
N GLU A 427 -39.78 -3.39 -7.25
CA GLU A 427 -40.88 -3.32 -8.19
C GLU A 427 -41.74 -2.05 -7.98
N PRO A 428 -42.19 -1.39 -9.06
CA PRO A 428 -41.83 -1.69 -10.46
C PRO A 428 -40.39 -1.24 -10.79
N ALA A 429 -39.54 -2.17 -11.22
CA ALA A 429 -38.10 -1.95 -11.40
C ALA A 429 -37.78 -1.13 -12.66
N GLY A 430 -36.54 -0.61 -12.75
CA GLY A 430 -36.03 0.14 -13.89
C GLY A 430 -35.93 1.63 -13.67
N LEU A 431 -35.98 2.41 -14.76
CA LEU A 431 -35.95 3.87 -14.74
C LEU A 431 -37.31 4.41 -14.31
N PHE A 432 -37.31 5.41 -13.42
CA PHE A 432 -38.53 6.07 -12.97
C PHE A 432 -38.47 7.57 -13.28
N THR A 433 -39.55 8.06 -13.88
CA THR A 433 -39.79 9.48 -14.14
C THR A 433 -40.96 9.92 -13.25
N PRO A 434 -40.70 10.78 -12.24
CA PRO A 434 -41.65 11.22 -11.22
C PRO A 434 -43.02 11.70 -11.70
#